data_AF-A0A444FMF2-F1
#
_entry.id   AF-A0A444FMF2-F1
#
_cell.length_a   1.000
_cell.length_b   1.000
_cell.length_c   1.000
_cell.angle_alpha   90.00
_cell.angle_beta   90.00
_cell.angle_gamma   90.00
#
_symmetry.space_group_name_H-M   'P 1'
#
loop_
_entity.id
_entity.type
_entity.pdbx_description
1 polymer ?
#
loop_
_entity_poly.entity_id
_entity_poly.type
_entity_poly.pdbx_seq_one_letter_code
_entity_poly.pdbx_strand_id
1 'polypeptide(L)'
;MDNNFRSFVGICSIVIWHNTSDLMLAILIGRYVSCAVGCPVEGTVPPAKVAYVAKKLYDMGCSEISLGDTIGVGTPGRICPFLPHTLAVHFHDTYGQALSNILAALQMGISVVDSSVAGLGGCPYAKGASGNVATEDVVYMLNGLGIKTNVDLGKLMAAGDFICKHLGRRSGSKSAIALSRVTADASKI
;
A
#
# COMPACT_ATOMS: atom_id res chain seq x y z
N MET A 1 22.22 -1.70 -24.26
CA MET A 1 21.35 -2.53 -23.40
C MET A 1 20.91 -1.64 -22.27
N ASP A 2 19.78 -0.97 -22.47
CA ASP A 2 19.37 0.16 -21.64
C ASP A 2 18.68 -0.32 -20.37
N ASN A 3 19.31 -0.05 -19.22
CA ASN A 3 18.85 -0.36 -17.86
C ASN A 3 17.67 0.52 -17.39
N ASN A 4 16.75 0.89 -18.28
CA ASN A 4 15.62 1.78 -17.96
C ASN A 4 14.34 1.03 -17.55
N PHE A 5 14.46 0.00 -16.69
CA PHE A 5 13.30 -0.55 -16.00
C PHE A 5 12.90 0.43 -14.88
N ARG A 6 12.09 1.43 -15.23
CA ARG A 6 11.45 2.33 -14.26
C ARG A 6 10.63 1.49 -13.27
N SER A 7 10.84 1.73 -11.99
CA SER A 7 10.36 0.96 -10.83
C SER A 7 8.84 1.04 -10.56
N PHE A 8 8.00 1.05 -11.61
CA PHE A 8 6.54 1.11 -11.54
C PHE A 8 5.87 -0.24 -11.80
N VAL A 9 6.44 -1.34 -11.28
CA VAL A 9 5.86 -2.69 -11.44
C VAL A 9 5.29 -3.15 -10.10
N GLY A 10 3.96 -3.23 -10.01
CA GLY A 10 3.27 -4.07 -9.02
C GLY A 10 2.33 -3.41 -8.01
N ILE A 11 2.05 -2.10 -8.09
CA ILE A 11 1.12 -1.45 -7.14
C ILE A 11 -0.31 -1.90 -7.46
N CYS A 12 -1.00 -2.44 -6.46
CA CYS A 12 -2.38 -2.85 -6.51
C CYS A 12 -3.15 -2.19 -5.35
N SER A 13 -4.19 -1.44 -5.68
CA SER A 13 -5.07 -0.81 -4.71
C SER A 13 -6.06 -1.85 -4.17
N ILE A 14 -6.01 -2.10 -2.87
CA ILE A 14 -7.04 -2.85 -2.16
C ILE A 14 -8.15 -1.86 -1.83
N VAL A 15 -9.26 -1.98 -2.55
CA VAL A 15 -10.49 -1.25 -2.26
C VAL A 15 -11.30 -2.03 -1.23
N ILE A 16 -11.46 -1.47 -0.04
CA ILE A 16 -12.27 -2.00 1.04
C ILE A 16 -13.70 -1.51 0.83
N TRP A 17 -14.60 -2.45 0.57
CA TRP A 17 -16.00 -2.14 0.32
C TRP A 17 -16.73 -1.88 1.63
N HIS A 18 -17.08 -0.61 1.88
CA HIS A 18 -18.23 -0.30 2.73
C HIS A 18 -19.49 -0.42 1.85
N ASN A 19 -20.55 -0.99 2.39
CA ASN A 19 -21.78 -1.37 1.70
C ASN A 19 -22.41 -0.19 0.91
N THR A 20 -22.01 0.01 -0.36
CA THR A 20 -22.65 0.95 -1.29
C THR A 20 -22.79 0.29 -2.65
N SER A 21 -24.04 0.01 -2.99
CA SER A 21 -24.54 -0.47 -4.26
C SER A 21 -24.59 0.70 -5.26
N ASP A 22 -23.48 1.04 -5.90
CA ASP A 22 -23.49 1.86 -7.13
C ASP A 22 -22.16 1.67 -7.88
N LEU A 23 -22.20 0.85 -8.94
CA LEU A 23 -21.09 0.66 -9.86
C LEU A 23 -21.32 1.58 -11.07
N MET A 24 -20.80 2.80 -11.02
CA MET A 24 -20.71 3.65 -12.21
C MET A 24 -19.35 3.44 -12.86
N LEU A 25 -19.34 3.02 -14.13
CA LEU A 25 -18.14 2.84 -14.94
C LEU A 25 -17.54 4.21 -15.29
N ALA A 26 -16.92 4.88 -14.32
CA ALA A 26 -16.10 6.06 -14.53
C ALA A 26 -14.63 5.63 -14.71
N ILE A 27 -13.92 6.22 -15.67
CA ILE A 27 -12.45 6.13 -15.70
C ILE A 27 -11.95 6.87 -14.46
N LEU A 28 -11.63 6.13 -13.40
CA LEU A 28 -11.05 6.68 -12.19
C LEU A 28 -9.61 7.13 -12.50
N ILE A 29 -9.35 8.43 -12.42
CA ILE A 29 -7.99 8.97 -12.51
C ILE A 29 -7.41 9.01 -11.09
N GLY A 30 -6.76 7.93 -10.68
CA GLY A 30 -6.00 7.89 -9.43
C GLY A 30 -4.73 8.72 -9.53
N ARG A 31 -4.48 9.60 -8.56
CA ARG A 31 -3.24 10.38 -8.48
C ARG A 31 -2.58 10.27 -7.11
N TYR A 32 -1.25 10.24 -7.13
CA TYR A 32 -0.41 10.16 -5.95
C TYR A 32 0.08 11.53 -5.51
N VAL A 33 -0.05 11.84 -4.22
CA VAL A 33 0.77 12.88 -3.57
C VAL A 33 1.95 12.19 -2.90
N SER A 34 3.10 12.20 -3.57
CA SER A 34 4.35 11.64 -3.03
C SER A 34 4.99 12.56 -1.98
N CYS A 35 5.89 12.00 -1.17
CA CYS A 35 6.60 12.72 -0.10
C CYS A 35 5.69 13.41 0.92
N ALA A 36 4.44 12.96 1.08
CA ALA A 36 3.45 13.68 1.87
C ALA A 36 3.81 13.73 3.36
N VAL A 37 4.41 12.65 3.88
CA VAL A 37 4.77 12.51 5.30
C VAL A 37 6.23 12.95 5.58
N GLY A 38 7.02 13.06 4.52
CA GLY A 38 8.42 13.47 4.56
C GLY A 38 9.03 13.47 3.16
N CYS A 39 9.80 14.51 2.88
CA CYS A 39 10.59 14.65 1.67
C CYS A 39 12.05 14.30 1.97
N PRO A 40 12.73 13.46 1.18
CA PRO A 40 14.14 13.13 1.39
C PRO A 40 15.07 14.36 1.23
N VAL A 41 14.58 15.41 0.58
CA VAL A 41 15.32 16.67 0.36
C VAL A 41 14.88 17.76 1.34
N GLU A 42 13.57 18.02 1.43
CA GLU A 42 13.03 19.14 2.22
C GLU A 42 12.74 18.78 3.69
N GLY A 43 12.81 17.50 4.05
CA GLY A 43 12.47 17.04 5.40
C GLY A 43 10.97 17.04 5.65
N THR A 44 10.51 17.75 6.69
CA THR A 44 9.10 17.70 7.12
C THR A 44 8.20 18.52 6.18
N VAL A 45 7.14 17.90 5.68
CA VAL A 45 6.14 18.55 4.83
C VAL A 45 4.93 18.97 5.66
N PRO A 46 4.49 20.23 5.64
CA PRO A 46 3.30 20.67 6.35
C PRO A 46 2.01 20.04 5.77
N PRO A 47 1.06 19.57 6.61
CA PRO A 47 -0.23 19.02 6.14
C PRO A 47 -1.00 19.95 5.20
N ALA A 48 -0.94 21.26 5.44
CA ALA A 48 -1.59 22.26 4.59
C ALA A 48 -1.09 22.23 3.13
N LYS A 49 0.18 21.91 2.88
CA LYS A 49 0.71 21.78 1.50
C LYS A 49 0.11 20.55 0.80
N VAL A 50 0.02 19.43 1.52
CA VAL A 50 -0.58 18.20 1.00
C VAL A 50 -2.06 18.41 0.71
N ALA A 51 -2.80 19.04 1.64
CA ALA A 51 -4.20 19.40 1.44
C ALA A 51 -4.41 20.31 0.22
N TYR A 52 -3.53 21.30 0.02
CA TYR A 52 -3.58 22.18 -1.14
C TYR A 52 -3.42 21.40 -2.46
N VAL A 53 -2.42 20.51 -2.54
CA VAL A 53 -2.19 19.70 -3.74
C VAL A 53 -3.34 18.71 -3.96
N ALA A 54 -3.79 18.02 -2.92
CA ALA A 54 -4.93 17.10 -2.99
C ALA A 54 -6.18 17.83 -3.52
N LYS A 55 -6.49 19.01 -2.98
CA LYS A 55 -7.60 19.83 -3.47
C LYS A 55 -7.44 20.19 -4.95
N LYS A 56 -6.24 20.58 -5.39
CA LYS A 56 -6.01 20.90 -6.81
C LYS A 56 -6.21 19.68 -7.72
N LEU A 57 -5.78 18.49 -7.29
CA LEU A 57 -6.00 17.26 -8.04
C LEU A 57 -7.49 16.91 -8.11
N TYR A 58 -8.20 17.08 -7.00
CA TYR A 58 -9.65 16.89 -6.94
C TYR A 58 -10.38 17.84 -7.90
N ASP A 59 -10.02 19.13 -7.87
CA ASP A 59 -10.60 20.15 -8.76
C ASP A 59 -10.29 19.87 -10.25
N MET A 60 -9.24 19.09 -10.56
CA MET A 60 -8.90 18.61 -11.91
C MET A 60 -9.67 17.33 -12.32
N GLY A 61 -10.58 16.84 -11.48
CA GLY A 61 -11.39 15.64 -11.75
C GLY A 61 -10.81 14.33 -11.24
N CYS A 62 -9.82 14.36 -10.35
CA CYS A 62 -9.32 13.13 -9.73
C CYS A 62 -10.32 12.65 -8.68
N SER A 63 -10.89 11.47 -8.90
CA SER A 63 -11.84 10.81 -8.01
C SER A 63 -11.15 10.04 -6.87
N GLU A 64 -9.84 9.81 -6.98
CA GLU A 64 -9.05 9.11 -5.97
C GLU A 64 -7.68 9.78 -5.81
N ILE A 65 -7.33 10.14 -4.58
CA ILE A 65 -6.07 10.81 -4.23
C ILE A 65 -5.41 10.01 -3.11
N SER A 66 -4.28 9.39 -3.42
CA SER A 66 -3.53 8.54 -2.51
C SER A 66 -2.44 9.32 -1.77
N LEU A 67 -2.43 9.21 -0.44
CA LEU A 67 -1.38 9.73 0.43
C LEU A 67 -0.14 8.83 0.35
N GLY A 68 0.95 9.31 -0.26
CA GLY A 68 2.18 8.53 -0.38
C GLY A 68 3.19 8.80 0.74
N ASP A 69 3.49 7.78 1.56
CA ASP A 69 4.72 7.71 2.36
C ASP A 69 5.81 6.99 1.56
N THR A 70 6.40 7.73 0.62
CA THR A 70 7.34 7.21 -0.38
C THR A 70 8.63 6.64 0.21
N ILE A 71 9.04 7.11 1.39
CA ILE A 71 10.27 6.68 2.06
C ILE A 71 10.01 5.77 3.26
N GLY A 72 8.75 5.63 3.70
CA GLY A 72 8.34 4.73 4.78
C GLY A 72 8.68 5.25 6.17
N VAL A 73 8.87 6.56 6.35
CA VAL A 73 9.27 7.18 7.64
C VAL A 73 8.08 7.66 8.45
N GLY A 74 6.87 7.55 7.91
CA GLY A 74 5.64 7.91 8.58
C GLY A 74 5.40 7.02 9.79
N THR A 75 4.81 7.62 10.81
CA THR A 75 4.28 6.91 11.99
C THR A 75 2.82 7.32 12.18
N PRO A 76 2.00 6.56 12.93
CA PRO A 76 0.58 6.85 13.06
C PRO A 76 0.29 8.30 13.45
N GLY A 77 0.97 8.81 14.48
CA GLY A 77 0.81 10.20 14.91
C GLY A 77 1.23 11.24 13.87
N ARG A 78 2.17 10.91 12.97
CA ARG A 78 2.61 11.81 11.89
C ARG A 78 1.66 11.81 10.71
N ILE A 79 1.00 10.69 10.40
CA ILE A 79 0.12 10.62 9.22
C ILE A 79 -1.28 11.16 9.51
N CYS A 80 -1.78 11.06 10.76
CA CYS A 80 -3.14 11.46 11.11
C CYS A 80 -3.56 12.86 10.63
N PRO A 81 -2.72 13.91 10.73
CA PRO A 81 -3.08 15.24 10.25
C PRO A 81 -3.34 15.35 8.73
N PHE A 82 -2.86 14.38 7.94
CA PHE A 82 -2.99 14.39 6.48
C PHE A 82 -4.23 13.64 5.99
N LEU A 83 -4.70 12.65 6.76
CA LEU A 83 -5.75 11.71 6.35
C LEU A 83 -7.13 12.33 6.03
N PRO A 84 -7.59 13.40 6.71
CA PRO A 84 -8.87 14.05 6.37
C PRO A 84 -8.94 14.63 4.95
N HIS A 85 -7.82 14.70 4.23
CA HIS A 85 -7.73 15.29 2.90
C HIS A 85 -7.43 14.26 1.80
N THR A 86 -7.52 12.97 2.12
CA THR A 86 -7.12 11.88 1.22
C THR A 86 -8.19 10.83 1.10
N LEU A 87 -8.19 10.11 -0.02
CA LEU A 87 -9.19 9.08 -0.34
C LEU A 87 -8.59 7.68 -0.36
N ALA A 88 -7.26 7.59 -0.51
CA ALA A 88 -6.49 6.37 -0.44
C ALA A 88 -5.17 6.62 0.30
N VAL A 89 -4.49 5.54 0.71
CA VAL A 89 -3.16 5.60 1.32
C VAL A 89 -2.20 4.63 0.65
N HIS A 90 -0.93 5.03 0.54
CA HIS A 90 0.16 4.22 0.03
C HIS A 90 1.36 4.34 0.94
N PHE A 91 1.62 3.28 1.70
CA PHE A 91 2.70 3.27 2.68
C PHE A 91 3.77 2.25 2.31
N HIS A 92 5.02 2.72 2.33
CA HIS A 92 6.18 1.84 2.23
C HIS A 92 6.50 1.24 3.60
N ASP A 93 6.93 -0.03 3.62
CA ASP A 93 7.27 -0.76 4.84
C ASP A 93 8.77 -0.71 5.16
N THR A 94 9.49 0.31 4.66
CA THR A 94 10.95 0.44 4.83
C THR A 94 11.39 0.34 6.28
N TYR A 95 10.62 0.96 7.19
CA TYR A 95 10.89 0.99 8.64
C TYR A 95 9.85 0.21 9.46
N GLY A 96 9.12 -0.71 8.83
CA GLY A 96 8.13 -1.55 9.53
C GLY A 96 6.90 -0.79 10.02
N GLN A 97 6.59 0.37 9.44
CA GLN A 97 5.49 1.23 9.86
C GLN A 97 4.23 1.10 8.99
N ALA A 98 4.26 0.33 7.89
CA ALA A 98 3.19 0.40 6.93
C ALA A 98 1.86 -0.12 7.49
N LEU A 99 1.85 -1.30 8.14
CA LEU A 99 0.60 -1.86 8.69
C LEU A 99 0.03 -1.02 9.84
N SER A 100 0.88 -0.45 10.71
CA SER A 100 0.42 0.43 11.80
C SER A 100 -0.16 1.73 11.24
N ASN A 101 0.44 2.28 10.18
CA ASN A 101 -0.07 3.43 9.46
C ASN A 101 -1.39 3.11 8.74
N ILE A 102 -1.52 1.94 8.11
CA ILE A 102 -2.79 1.49 7.50
C ILE A 102 -3.87 1.39 8.57
N LEU A 103 -3.58 0.75 9.72
CA LEU A 103 -4.56 0.63 10.80
C LEU A 103 -5.07 2.00 11.27
N ALA A 104 -4.16 2.97 11.45
CA ALA A 104 -4.55 4.33 11.79
C ALA A 104 -5.39 5.00 10.69
N ALA A 105 -5.08 4.77 9.42
CA ALA A 105 -5.88 5.25 8.29
C ALA A 105 -7.29 4.66 8.28
N LEU A 106 -7.43 3.35 8.53
CA LEU A 106 -8.73 2.67 8.64
C LEU A 106 -9.57 3.26 9.77
N GLN A 107 -8.96 3.54 10.92
CA GLN A 107 -9.63 4.16 12.07
C GLN A 107 -10.13 5.59 11.76
N MET A 108 -9.54 6.25 10.78
CA MET A 108 -9.96 7.57 10.30
C MET A 108 -10.93 7.50 9.10
N GLY A 109 -11.38 6.30 8.72
CA GLY A 109 -12.38 6.11 7.68
C GLY A 109 -11.83 5.98 6.26
N ILE A 110 -10.50 5.87 6.09
CA ILE A 110 -9.93 5.52 4.78
C ILE A 110 -10.26 4.07 4.46
N SER A 111 -10.75 3.83 3.25
CA SER A 111 -11.13 2.48 2.79
C SER A 111 -10.40 2.03 1.53
N VAL A 112 -9.39 2.77 1.06
CA VAL A 112 -8.56 2.39 -0.10
C VAL A 112 -7.10 2.37 0.31
N VAL A 113 -6.45 1.22 0.15
CA VAL A 113 -5.07 0.99 0.58
C VAL A 113 -4.27 0.40 -0.57
N ASP A 114 -3.23 1.12 -0.99
CA ASP A 114 -2.29 0.65 -1.99
C ASP A 114 -1.25 -0.27 -1.35
N SER A 115 -0.98 -1.38 -2.03
CA SER A 115 0.01 -2.37 -1.62
C SER A 115 0.65 -3.00 -2.85
N SER A 116 1.59 -3.92 -2.65
CA SER A 116 2.25 -4.62 -3.76
C SER A 116 2.39 -6.10 -3.48
N VAL A 117 2.05 -6.93 -4.45
CA VAL A 117 2.14 -8.40 -4.34
C VAL A 117 3.54 -8.80 -3.90
N ALA A 118 3.65 -9.69 -2.93
CA ALA A 118 4.91 -10.17 -2.36
C ALA A 118 5.87 -9.06 -1.89
N GLY A 119 5.37 -7.85 -1.60
CA GLY A 119 6.21 -6.69 -1.30
C GLY A 119 7.12 -6.33 -2.47
N LEU A 120 6.60 -6.41 -3.70
CA LEU A 120 7.34 -5.97 -4.89
C LEU A 120 7.50 -4.45 -4.90
N GLY A 121 8.56 -4.01 -5.57
CA GLY A 121 9.01 -2.63 -5.46
C GLY A 121 10.01 -2.48 -4.31
N GLY A 122 10.86 -1.49 -4.45
CA GLY A 122 12.03 -1.25 -3.64
C GLY A 122 12.81 -0.12 -4.31
N CYS A 123 13.50 0.69 -3.53
CA CYS A 123 14.18 1.85 -4.09
C CYS A 123 15.50 1.40 -4.74
N PRO A 124 15.71 1.57 -6.07
CA PRO A 124 17.01 1.29 -6.69
C PRO A 124 18.16 2.13 -6.09
N TYR A 125 17.82 3.22 -5.39
CA TYR A 125 18.75 4.12 -4.71
C TYR A 125 18.97 3.81 -3.23
N ALA A 126 18.16 2.94 -2.60
CA ALA A 126 18.32 2.55 -1.18
C ALA A 126 18.43 1.03 -1.05
N LYS A 127 19.67 0.52 -1.07
CA LYS A 127 19.98 -0.89 -0.85
C LYS A 127 19.41 -1.34 0.50
N GLY A 128 18.40 -2.21 0.48
CA GLY A 128 17.80 -2.81 1.66
C GLY A 128 16.46 -2.23 2.10
N ALA A 129 15.95 -1.17 1.46
CA ALA A 129 14.58 -0.74 1.69
C ALA A 129 13.61 -1.79 1.13
N SER A 130 12.74 -2.33 1.99
CA SER A 130 11.70 -3.33 1.60
C SER A 130 10.78 -2.80 0.50
N GLY A 131 10.55 -1.48 0.46
CA GLY A 131 9.71 -0.83 -0.54
C GLY A 131 8.26 -0.80 -0.10
N ASN A 132 7.35 -1.20 -1.00
CA ASN A 132 5.92 -1.21 -0.74
C ASN A 132 5.57 -2.23 0.35
N VAL A 133 4.48 -1.97 1.08
CA VAL A 133 3.86 -2.99 1.93
C VAL A 133 3.35 -4.16 1.10
N ALA A 134 3.54 -5.39 1.60
CA ALA A 134 3.10 -6.58 0.90
C ALA A 134 1.58 -6.75 0.98
N THR A 135 0.92 -6.97 -0.16
CA THR A 135 -0.55 -7.13 -0.26
C THR A 135 -1.05 -8.28 0.62
N GLU A 136 -0.31 -9.38 0.70
CA GLU A 136 -0.64 -10.53 1.53
C GLU A 136 -0.67 -10.17 3.02
N ASP A 137 0.25 -9.32 3.47
CA ASP A 137 0.33 -8.88 4.87
C ASP A 137 -0.84 -7.94 5.21
N VAL A 138 -1.25 -7.08 4.25
CA VAL A 138 -2.44 -6.23 4.41
C VAL A 138 -3.71 -7.08 4.44
N VAL A 139 -3.90 -8.00 3.49
CA VAL A 139 -5.09 -8.87 3.43
C VAL A 139 -5.16 -9.76 4.67
N TYR A 140 -4.03 -10.30 5.14
CA TYR A 140 -3.98 -11.08 6.38
C TYR A 140 -4.48 -10.26 7.58
N MET A 141 -3.98 -9.03 7.75
CA MET A 141 -4.43 -8.12 8.81
C MET A 141 -5.93 -7.80 8.69
N LEU A 142 -6.40 -7.45 7.49
CA LEU A 142 -7.80 -7.10 7.25
C LEU A 142 -8.75 -8.28 7.52
N ASN A 143 -8.38 -9.49 7.11
CA ASN A 143 -9.14 -10.70 7.44
C ASN A 143 -9.20 -10.93 8.96
N GLY A 144 -8.08 -10.76 9.67
CA GLY A 144 -8.03 -10.87 11.14
C GLY A 144 -8.86 -9.81 11.87
N LEU A 145 -9.03 -8.63 11.27
CA LEU A 145 -9.92 -7.57 11.75
C LEU A 145 -11.39 -7.79 11.38
N GLY A 146 -11.71 -8.83 10.60
CA GLY A 146 -13.07 -9.07 10.09
C GLY A 146 -13.50 -8.12 8.98
N ILE A 147 -12.55 -7.43 8.34
CA ILE A 147 -12.82 -6.48 7.26
C ILE A 147 -12.84 -7.22 5.91
N LYS A 148 -13.93 -7.08 5.16
CA LYS A 148 -14.13 -7.76 3.88
C LYS A 148 -13.39 -7.06 2.74
N THR A 149 -12.48 -7.77 2.10
CA THR A 149 -11.69 -7.30 0.94
C THR A 149 -12.10 -7.95 -0.38
N ASN A 150 -12.79 -9.09 -0.34
CA ASN A 150 -13.05 -9.98 -1.50
C ASN A 150 -11.78 -10.55 -2.17
N VAL A 151 -10.62 -10.49 -1.49
CA VAL A 151 -9.37 -11.06 -1.98
C VAL A 151 -9.17 -12.47 -1.42
N ASP A 152 -8.95 -13.44 -2.30
CA ASP A 152 -8.57 -14.80 -1.94
C ASP A 152 -7.07 -14.84 -1.62
N LEU A 153 -6.73 -15.01 -0.33
CA LEU A 153 -5.35 -14.99 0.15
C LEU A 153 -4.51 -16.13 -0.45
N GLY A 154 -5.09 -17.31 -0.67
CA GLY A 154 -4.38 -18.44 -1.26
C GLY A 154 -3.99 -18.19 -2.72
N LYS A 155 -4.93 -17.66 -3.52
CA LYS A 155 -4.65 -17.26 -4.91
C LYS A 155 -3.65 -16.10 -4.98
N LEU A 156 -3.74 -15.14 -4.06
CA LEU A 156 -2.80 -14.03 -3.97
C LEU A 156 -1.38 -14.52 -3.67
N MET A 157 -1.22 -15.42 -2.70
CA MET A 157 0.08 -16.05 -2.38
C MET A 157 0.64 -16.81 -3.58
N ALA A 158 -0.19 -17.55 -4.33
CA ALA A 158 0.25 -18.25 -5.54
C ALA A 158 0.76 -17.28 -6.62
N ALA A 159 0.10 -16.13 -6.79
CA ALA A 159 0.56 -15.08 -7.70
C ALA A 159 1.89 -14.46 -7.23
N GLY A 160 2.05 -14.21 -5.93
CA GLY A 160 3.29 -13.76 -5.32
C GLY A 160 4.45 -14.74 -5.52
N ASP A 161 4.20 -16.03 -5.31
CA ASP A 161 5.19 -17.07 -5.53
C ASP A 161 5.61 -17.17 -7.01
N PHE A 162 4.67 -17.04 -7.95
CA PHE A 162 4.96 -17.04 -9.38
C PHE A 162 5.94 -15.92 -9.76
N ILE A 163 5.65 -14.68 -9.37
CA ILE A 163 6.47 -13.53 -9.75
C ILE A 163 7.82 -13.53 -9.01
N CYS A 164 7.86 -13.96 -7.75
CA CYS A 164 9.10 -14.12 -6.99
C CYS A 164 10.04 -15.16 -7.63
N LYS A 165 9.50 -16.30 -8.07
CA LYS A 165 10.26 -17.32 -8.82
C LYS A 165 10.81 -16.76 -10.13
N HIS A 166 9.98 -16.04 -10.89
CA HIS A 166 10.39 -15.45 -12.15
C HIS A 166 11.52 -14.40 -11.98
N LEU A 167 11.47 -13.61 -10.91
CA LEU A 167 12.48 -12.61 -10.60
C LEU A 167 13.70 -13.17 -9.83
N GLY A 168 13.72 -14.47 -9.52
CA GLY A 168 14.82 -15.09 -8.77
C GLY A 168 15.00 -14.51 -7.36
N ARG A 169 13.93 -14.01 -6.74
CA ARG A 169 13.97 -13.41 -5.39
C ARG A 169 12.99 -14.08 -4.43
N ARG A 170 13.24 -13.91 -3.13
CA ARG A 170 12.28 -14.31 -2.10
C ARG A 170 11.12 -13.29 -2.01
N SER A 171 9.94 -13.76 -1.60
CA SER A 171 8.82 -12.90 -1.21
C SER A 171 9.21 -11.99 -0.05
N GLY A 172 8.76 -10.74 -0.10
CA GLY A 172 8.84 -9.77 0.99
C GLY A 172 7.67 -9.87 1.99
N SER A 173 6.61 -10.62 1.67
CA SER A 173 5.49 -10.83 2.58
C SER A 173 5.88 -11.75 3.74
N LYS A 174 5.67 -11.28 4.97
CA LYS A 174 5.90 -12.09 6.18
C LYS A 174 4.83 -13.18 6.32
N SER A 175 3.59 -12.85 6.00
CA SER A 175 2.43 -13.75 6.09
C SER A 175 2.54 -14.88 5.08
N ALA A 176 2.89 -14.59 3.82
CA ALA A 176 3.10 -15.61 2.79
C ALA A 176 4.23 -16.57 3.19
N ILE A 177 5.37 -16.04 3.67
CA ILE A 177 6.49 -16.88 4.14
C ILE A 177 6.06 -17.83 5.27
N ALA A 178 5.28 -17.35 6.23
CA ALA A 178 4.83 -18.15 7.35
C ALA A 178 3.81 -19.21 6.91
N LEU A 179 2.78 -18.80 6.17
CA LEU A 179 1.68 -19.66 5.73
C LEU A 179 2.13 -20.74 4.75
N SER A 180 3.09 -20.45 3.85
CA SER A 180 3.66 -21.46 2.94
C SER A 180 4.46 -22.55 3.65
N ARG A 181 4.82 -22.36 4.94
CA ARG A 181 5.45 -23.40 5.76
C ARG A 181 4.42 -24.24 6.52
N VAL A 182 3.24 -23.68 6.79
CA VAL A 182 2.18 -24.34 7.56
C VAL A 182 1.31 -25.26 6.70
N THR A 183 1.33 -25.14 5.37
CA THR A 183 0.72 -26.15 4.49
C THR A 183 1.33 -27.55 4.63
N ALA A 184 2.44 -27.70 5.39
CA ALA A 184 2.96 -28.99 5.83
C ALA A 184 2.33 -29.53 7.14
N ASP A 185 1.63 -28.72 7.93
CA ASP A 185 1.03 -29.09 9.22
C ASP A 185 -0.20 -28.21 9.57
N ALA A 186 -1.21 -28.23 8.71
CA ALA A 186 -2.38 -27.33 8.75
C ALA A 186 -3.42 -27.65 9.86
N SER A 187 -3.03 -28.35 10.92
CA SER A 187 -3.97 -28.81 11.96
C SER A 187 -4.28 -27.77 13.06
N LYS A 188 -3.69 -26.56 13.02
CA LYS A 188 -3.67 -25.64 14.18
C LYS A 188 -3.79 -24.13 13.90
N ILE A 189 -4.23 -23.70 12.71
CA ILE A 189 -4.47 -22.27 12.39
C ILE A 189 -5.94 -22.03 12.06
#